data_AF-A0A7C2ZV62-F1
#
_entry.id   AF-A0A7C2ZV62-F1
#
_cell.length_a   1.000
_cell.length_b   1.000
_cell.length_c   1.000
_cell.angle_alpha   90.00
_cell.angle_beta   90.00
_cell.angle_gamma   90.00
#
_symmetry.space_group_name_H-M   'P 1'
#
loop_
_entity.id
_entity.type
_entity.pdbx_description
1 polymer ?
#
loop_
_entity_poly.entity_id
_entity_poly.type
_entity_poly.pdbx_seq_one_letter_code
_entity_poly.pdbx_strand_id
1 'polypeptide(L)'
;MANHRDEVLRLLEKFSGSLPHIEALYMYVNRGAFKSQCLEELEARWPSMGSKAWNDVEAEASKYEPQILVGDLKRQVIRAIEERYGDLLLREVERRVQALGPSELAAVVAFSKIWLQGIKTTDEDELSTIIEACLGTRGSKAVEVLWRTGLINRAHRPAVSRYMPKVYVPSYLEPLIEKCAQNPLPLQVNVKALLEEALAENPFKACAAVYGADQLIDELVKVTLGLSLRSVLYRWNIKGLMKAGRACPLLTSEIEKAWREMVESTFSRTLKRLSEAFKSLNYEYIVAYDAYIKLPVLYGYSDGLVMAIIFMPAILPLAHIRSFSPDALKVIFTYNLNVPPQEALNVLRLSSIAWVRGDEEVVVYAKEGLAVLEELLKAGGLKVVVQASS
;
A
#
# COMPACT_ATOMS: atom_id res chain seq x y z
N MET A 1 -42.27 -12.21 23.98
CA MET A 1 -40.87 -11.86 23.65
C MET A 1 -40.07 -11.94 24.95
N ALA A 2 -39.10 -12.85 25.05
CA ALA A 2 -38.23 -12.89 26.22
C ALA A 2 -37.41 -11.58 26.28
N ASN A 3 -37.23 -11.02 27.48
CA ASN A 3 -36.51 -9.76 27.64
C ASN A 3 -35.00 -10.02 27.52
N HIS A 4 -34.46 -9.91 26.30
CA HIS A 4 -33.04 -10.12 26.01
C HIS A 4 -32.09 -9.31 26.91
N ARG A 5 -32.55 -8.17 27.44
CA ARG A 5 -31.78 -7.38 28.41
C ARG A 5 -31.49 -8.15 29.70
N ASP A 6 -32.44 -8.91 30.21
CA ASP A 6 -32.28 -9.69 31.44
C ASP A 6 -31.36 -10.91 31.20
N GLU A 7 -31.42 -11.49 30.00
CA GLU A 7 -30.53 -12.59 29.57
C GLU A 7 -29.07 -12.13 29.48
N VAL A 8 -28.82 -10.95 28.89
CA VAL A 8 -27.48 -10.34 28.81
C VAL A 8 -26.91 -10.06 30.20
N LEU A 9 -27.72 -9.46 31.09
CA LEU A 9 -27.29 -9.13 32.45
C LEU A 9 -26.91 -10.38 33.22
N ARG A 10 -27.74 -11.42 33.20
CA ARG A 10 -27.48 -12.69 33.89
C ARG A 10 -26.20 -13.36 33.39
N LEU A 11 -25.98 -13.37 32.08
CA LEU A 11 -24.78 -13.99 31.50
C LEU A 11 -23.51 -13.23 31.91
N LEU A 12 -23.55 -11.90 31.87
CA LEU A 12 -22.40 -11.07 32.28
C LEU A 12 -22.15 -11.09 33.79
N GLU A 13 -23.19 -11.13 34.62
CA GLU A 13 -23.07 -11.24 36.07
C GLU A 13 -22.38 -12.54 36.48
N LYS A 14 -22.67 -13.65 35.76
CA LYS A 14 -22.05 -14.95 36.02
C LYS A 14 -20.54 -14.96 35.82
N PHE A 15 -20.03 -14.10 34.95
CA PHE A 15 -18.60 -14.04 34.60
C PHE A 15 -17.90 -12.75 35.06
N SER A 16 -18.59 -11.85 35.75
CA SER A 16 -18.11 -10.50 36.08
C SER A 16 -16.83 -10.48 36.92
N GLY A 17 -16.60 -11.52 37.72
CA GLY A 17 -15.39 -11.68 38.53
C GLY A 17 -14.14 -12.15 37.79
N SER A 18 -14.20 -12.39 36.46
CA SER A 18 -13.09 -13.00 35.73
C SER A 18 -12.96 -12.50 34.29
N LEU A 19 -11.94 -11.66 34.04
CA LEU A 19 -11.59 -11.19 32.69
C LEU A 19 -11.34 -12.32 31.67
N PRO A 20 -10.67 -13.44 32.01
CA PRO A 20 -10.58 -14.58 31.09
C PRO A 20 -11.94 -15.09 30.59
N HIS A 21 -12.95 -15.14 31.47
CA HIS A 21 -14.30 -15.58 31.11
C HIS A 21 -15.04 -14.53 30.28
N ILE A 22 -14.85 -13.24 30.57
CA ILE A 22 -15.40 -12.16 29.76
C ILE A 22 -14.80 -12.17 28.35
N GLU A 23 -13.48 -12.33 28.22
CA GLU A 23 -12.81 -12.44 26.92
C GLU A 23 -13.21 -13.72 26.16
N ALA A 24 -13.34 -14.84 26.86
CA ALA A 24 -13.85 -16.09 26.29
C ALA A 24 -15.30 -15.96 25.80
N LEU A 25 -16.17 -15.30 26.57
CA LEU A 25 -17.54 -14.99 26.14
C LEU A 25 -17.55 -14.11 24.90
N TYR A 26 -16.72 -13.06 24.89
CA TYR A 26 -16.59 -12.19 23.73
C TYR A 26 -16.16 -12.94 22.46
N MET A 27 -15.21 -13.87 22.58
CA MET A 27 -14.76 -14.73 21.49
C MET A 27 -15.86 -15.71 21.05
N TYR A 28 -16.57 -16.33 22.00
CA TYR A 28 -17.67 -17.26 21.74
C TYR A 28 -18.79 -16.60 20.92
N VAL A 29 -19.28 -15.44 21.36
CA VAL A 29 -20.37 -14.71 20.69
C VAL A 29 -19.92 -14.22 19.31
N ASN A 30 -18.65 -13.83 19.16
CA ASN A 30 -18.09 -13.42 17.87
C ASN A 30 -17.83 -14.61 16.92
N ARG A 31 -17.74 -15.86 17.41
CA ARG A 31 -17.36 -17.06 16.63
C ARG A 31 -18.05 -18.34 17.08
N GLY A 32 -19.11 -18.69 16.38
CA GLY A 32 -19.51 -20.10 16.30
C GLY A 32 -18.63 -20.84 15.29
N ALA A 33 -17.73 -21.73 15.75
CA ALA A 33 -17.47 -23.07 15.17
C ALA A 33 -16.15 -23.74 15.61
N PHE A 34 -15.02 -23.02 15.79
CA PHE A 34 -13.69 -23.65 16.02
C PHE A 34 -13.15 -23.42 17.43
N LYS A 35 -13.58 -24.29 18.35
CA LYS A 35 -13.13 -24.36 19.74
C LYS A 35 -11.61 -24.39 19.88
N SER A 36 -10.91 -25.19 19.07
CA SER A 36 -9.45 -25.37 19.19
C SER A 36 -8.65 -24.07 19.02
N GLN A 37 -9.04 -23.20 18.08
CA GLN A 37 -8.37 -21.93 17.83
C GLN A 37 -8.64 -20.90 18.93
N CYS A 38 -9.89 -20.87 19.42
CA CYS A 38 -10.25 -19.99 20.51
C CYS A 38 -9.54 -20.40 21.80
N LEU A 39 -9.41 -21.70 22.05
CA LEU A 39 -8.61 -22.25 23.15
C LEU A 39 -7.14 -21.88 23.01
N GLU A 40 -6.54 -22.02 21.83
CA GLU A 40 -5.15 -21.61 21.57
C GLU A 40 -4.94 -20.11 21.87
N GLU A 41 -5.81 -19.26 21.34
CA GLU A 41 -5.75 -17.80 21.57
C GLU A 41 -5.94 -17.45 23.05
N LEU A 42 -6.94 -18.04 23.71
CA LEU A 42 -7.21 -17.79 25.13
C LEU A 42 -6.10 -18.31 26.03
N GLU A 43 -5.53 -19.46 25.74
CA GLU A 43 -4.45 -20.03 26.54
C GLU A 43 -3.17 -19.20 26.40
N ALA A 44 -2.91 -18.65 25.22
CA ALA A 44 -1.77 -17.76 25.00
C ALA A 44 -1.95 -16.40 25.71
N ARG A 45 -3.20 -15.93 25.87
CA ARG A 45 -3.55 -14.68 26.55
C ARG A 45 -3.68 -14.83 28.07
N TRP A 46 -4.18 -15.98 28.50
CA TRP A 46 -4.49 -16.34 29.89
C TRP A 46 -3.95 -17.74 30.22
N PRO A 47 -2.63 -17.88 30.41
CA PRO A 47 -2.03 -19.18 30.70
C PRO A 47 -2.66 -19.84 31.92
N SER A 48 -2.91 -21.15 31.81
CA SER A 48 -3.59 -22.01 32.80
C SER A 48 -5.06 -21.71 33.06
N MET A 49 -5.64 -20.69 32.42
CA MET A 49 -7.03 -20.26 32.64
C MET A 49 -7.89 -20.31 31.37
N GLY A 50 -7.30 -20.20 30.18
CA GLY A 50 -8.01 -20.12 28.91
C GLY A 50 -8.96 -21.31 28.67
N SER A 51 -8.45 -22.52 28.86
CA SER A 51 -9.25 -23.74 28.68
C SER A 51 -10.44 -23.86 29.63
N LYS A 52 -10.26 -23.49 30.90
CA LYS A 52 -11.34 -23.47 31.88
C LYS A 52 -12.39 -22.41 31.53
N ALA A 53 -11.93 -21.19 31.25
CA ALA A 53 -12.79 -20.07 30.90
C ALA A 53 -13.67 -20.38 29.68
N TRP A 54 -13.10 -21.00 28.64
CA TRP A 54 -13.88 -21.42 27.47
C TRP A 54 -14.97 -22.43 27.83
N ASN A 55 -14.62 -23.49 28.57
CA ASN A 55 -15.58 -24.55 28.90
C ASN A 55 -16.73 -24.03 29.78
N ASP A 56 -16.42 -23.18 30.77
CA ASP A 56 -17.41 -22.56 31.65
C ASP A 56 -18.34 -21.61 30.87
N VAL A 57 -17.78 -20.84 29.92
CA VAL A 57 -18.56 -19.99 29.01
C VAL A 57 -19.43 -20.81 28.06
N GLU A 58 -18.88 -21.83 27.42
CA GLU A 58 -19.60 -22.70 26.46
C GLU A 58 -20.79 -23.39 27.13
N ALA A 59 -20.62 -23.90 28.36
CA ALA A 59 -21.69 -24.53 29.12
C ALA A 59 -22.87 -23.59 29.42
N GLU A 60 -22.64 -22.28 29.47
CA GLU A 60 -23.66 -21.28 29.79
C GLU A 60 -24.21 -20.57 28.56
N ALA A 61 -23.34 -20.14 27.66
CA ALA A 61 -23.68 -19.44 26.44
C ALA A 61 -24.49 -20.33 25.48
N SER A 62 -24.16 -21.63 25.39
CA SER A 62 -24.89 -22.58 24.53
C SER A 62 -26.39 -22.69 24.84
N LYS A 63 -26.81 -22.38 26.08
CA LYS A 63 -28.23 -22.35 26.48
C LYS A 63 -29.04 -21.26 25.78
N TYR A 64 -28.38 -20.27 25.19
CA TYR A 64 -28.97 -19.12 24.49
C TYR A 64 -28.78 -19.22 22.97
N GLU A 65 -28.38 -20.39 22.46
CA GLU A 65 -28.27 -20.61 21.03
C GLU A 65 -29.64 -20.83 20.36
N PRO A 66 -29.80 -20.36 19.11
CA PRO A 66 -28.80 -19.70 18.27
C PRO A 66 -28.65 -18.18 18.50
N GLN A 67 -29.52 -17.55 19.31
CA GLN A 67 -29.66 -16.09 19.41
C GLN A 67 -28.38 -15.39 19.89
N ILE A 68 -27.60 -16.05 20.75
CA ILE A 68 -26.32 -15.52 21.22
C ILE A 68 -25.25 -15.52 20.12
N LEU A 69 -25.38 -16.36 19.09
CA LEU A 69 -24.43 -16.43 17.97
C LEU A 69 -24.89 -15.58 16.78
N VAL A 70 -26.20 -15.40 16.61
CA VAL A 70 -26.82 -14.65 15.52
C VAL A 70 -28.01 -13.82 16.02
N GLY A 71 -28.08 -12.55 15.64
CA GLY A 71 -29.22 -11.68 15.93
C GLY A 71 -28.98 -10.61 17.00
N ASP A 72 -30.05 -10.18 17.66
CA ASP A 72 -30.02 -9.04 18.60
C ASP A 72 -29.29 -9.35 19.91
N LEU A 73 -29.47 -10.55 20.45
CA LEU A 73 -28.81 -10.96 21.70
C LEU A 73 -27.28 -10.90 21.55
N LYS A 74 -26.73 -11.40 20.44
CA LYS A 74 -25.31 -11.23 20.08
C LYS A 74 -24.84 -9.77 20.18
N ARG A 75 -25.54 -8.86 19.50
CA ARG A 75 -25.18 -7.43 19.48
C ARG A 75 -25.22 -6.82 20.88
N GLN A 76 -26.22 -7.19 21.67
CA GLN A 76 -26.36 -6.68 23.05
C GLN A 76 -25.26 -7.21 23.97
N VAL A 77 -24.90 -8.50 23.88
CA VAL A 77 -23.80 -9.08 24.66
C VAL A 77 -22.47 -8.42 24.31
N ILE A 78 -22.13 -8.30 23.02
CA ILE A 78 -20.89 -7.65 22.58
C ILE A 78 -20.83 -6.21 23.11
N ARG A 79 -21.89 -5.43 22.87
CA ARG A 79 -21.96 -4.04 23.32
C ARG A 79 -21.80 -3.92 24.85
N ALA A 80 -22.47 -4.78 25.61
CA ALA A 80 -22.39 -4.74 27.06
C ALA A 80 -21.02 -5.17 27.59
N ILE A 81 -20.30 -6.07 26.90
CA ILE A 81 -18.90 -6.39 27.20
C ILE A 81 -18.01 -5.16 26.95
N GLU A 82 -18.14 -4.55 25.77
CA GLU A 82 -17.35 -3.38 25.37
C GLU A 82 -17.58 -2.18 26.31
N GLU A 83 -18.83 -1.91 26.70
CA GLU A 83 -19.18 -0.80 27.60
C GLU A 83 -18.75 -1.04 29.06
N ARG A 84 -18.80 -2.28 29.57
CA ARG A 84 -18.55 -2.56 31.00
C ARG A 84 -17.14 -3.02 31.31
N TYR A 85 -16.52 -3.73 30.37
CA TYR A 85 -15.23 -4.38 30.56
C TYR A 85 -14.19 -3.95 29.53
N GLY A 86 -14.55 -3.12 28.54
CA GLY A 86 -13.65 -2.65 27.49
C GLY A 86 -12.36 -2.05 28.04
N ASP A 87 -12.46 -1.14 29.03
CA ASP A 87 -11.28 -0.53 29.67
C ASP A 87 -10.37 -1.53 30.37
N LEU A 88 -10.94 -2.57 31.00
CA LEU A 88 -10.18 -3.60 31.70
C LEU A 88 -9.49 -4.54 30.70
N LEU A 89 -10.18 -4.93 29.63
CA LEU A 89 -9.63 -5.73 28.55
C LEU A 89 -8.54 -4.95 27.79
N LEU A 90 -8.76 -3.66 27.54
CA LEU A 90 -7.79 -2.76 26.92
C LEU A 90 -6.49 -2.72 27.72
N ARG A 91 -6.56 -2.46 29.04
CA ARG A 91 -5.38 -2.42 29.92
C ARG A 91 -4.58 -3.72 29.88
N GLU A 92 -5.26 -4.85 29.80
CA GLU A 92 -4.61 -6.15 29.72
C GLU A 92 -3.93 -6.36 28.35
N VAL A 93 -4.57 -5.95 27.26
CA VAL A 93 -3.95 -5.96 25.92
C VAL A 93 -2.73 -5.02 25.89
N GLU A 94 -2.84 -3.82 26.47
CA GLU A 94 -1.72 -2.89 26.62
C GLU A 94 -0.56 -3.52 27.39
N ARG A 95 -0.84 -4.19 28.50
CA ARG A 95 0.18 -4.91 29.29
C ARG A 95 0.90 -5.95 28.46
N ARG A 96 0.18 -6.74 27.66
CA ARG A 96 0.76 -7.76 26.76
C ARG A 96 1.59 -7.12 25.64
N VAL A 97 1.13 -6.02 25.05
CA VAL A 97 1.87 -5.27 24.02
C VAL A 97 3.16 -4.66 24.58
N GLN A 98 3.13 -4.12 25.81
CA GLN A 98 4.32 -3.56 26.47
C GLN A 98 5.37 -4.62 26.80
N ALA A 99 4.97 -5.88 26.98
CA ALA A 99 5.88 -7.00 27.24
C ALA A 99 6.56 -7.56 25.98
N LEU A 100 6.19 -7.08 24.78
CA LEU A 100 6.75 -7.57 23.52
C LEU A 100 8.20 -7.13 23.32
N GLY A 101 8.99 -8.00 22.69
CA GLY A 101 10.32 -7.63 22.20
C GLY A 101 10.24 -6.68 20.98
N PRO A 102 11.34 -6.01 20.60
CA PRO A 102 11.35 -5.02 19.51
C PRO A 102 10.80 -5.55 18.17
N SER A 103 11.14 -6.79 17.81
CA SER A 103 10.66 -7.42 16.57
C SER A 103 9.16 -7.71 16.59
N GLU A 104 8.59 -8.01 17.75
CA GLU A 104 7.16 -8.30 17.88
C GLU A 104 6.35 -7.01 17.98
N LEU A 105 6.88 -6.00 18.67
CA LEU A 105 6.30 -4.66 18.71
C LEU A 105 6.21 -4.04 17.31
N ALA A 106 7.20 -4.29 16.45
CA ALA A 106 7.15 -3.86 15.05
C ALA A 106 5.91 -4.39 14.30
N ALA A 107 5.47 -5.63 14.57
CA ALA A 107 4.25 -6.20 13.99
C ALA A 107 3.01 -5.45 14.46
N VAL A 108 2.94 -5.09 15.74
CA VAL A 108 1.85 -4.28 16.31
C VAL A 108 1.81 -2.89 15.68
N VAL A 109 2.96 -2.22 15.53
CA VAL A 109 3.05 -0.90 14.89
C VAL A 109 2.64 -0.97 13.43
N ALA A 110 3.13 -1.95 12.68
CA ALA A 110 2.77 -2.17 11.27
C ALA A 110 1.25 -2.37 11.13
N PHE A 111 0.68 -3.29 11.90
CA PHE A 111 -0.75 -3.54 11.94
C PHE A 111 -1.55 -2.27 12.24
N SER A 112 -1.14 -1.53 13.28
CA SER A 112 -1.87 -0.36 13.73
C SER A 112 -1.94 0.73 12.66
N LYS A 113 -0.84 0.96 11.96
CA LYS A 113 -0.83 1.93 10.85
C LYS A 113 -1.63 1.44 9.64
N ILE A 114 -1.57 0.14 9.30
CA ILE A 114 -2.40 -0.48 8.24
C ILE A 114 -3.89 -0.23 8.56
N TRP A 115 -4.28 -0.46 9.81
CA TRP A 115 -5.66 -0.31 10.27
C TRP A 115 -6.17 1.13 10.14
N LEU A 116 -5.38 2.13 10.59
CA LEU A 116 -5.76 3.54 10.53
C LEU A 116 -5.78 4.11 9.11
N GLN A 117 -4.99 3.55 8.18
CA GLN A 117 -5.06 3.93 6.77
C GLN A 117 -6.30 3.37 6.04
N GLY A 118 -7.19 2.69 6.76
CA GLY A 118 -8.45 2.17 6.22
C GLY A 118 -8.33 0.82 5.52
N ILE A 119 -7.16 0.16 5.60
CA ILE A 119 -6.93 -1.17 5.04
C ILE A 119 -7.46 -2.21 6.04
N LYS A 120 -8.78 -2.29 6.11
CA LYS A 120 -9.50 -3.19 7.03
C LYS A 120 -9.68 -4.56 6.38
N THR A 121 -8.57 -5.23 6.03
CA THR A 121 -8.67 -6.61 5.59
C THR A 121 -9.14 -7.46 6.76
N THR A 122 -10.14 -8.28 6.47
CA THR A 122 -10.57 -9.32 7.38
C THR A 122 -9.87 -10.62 7.07
N ASP A 123 -9.02 -10.73 6.04
CA ASP A 123 -8.35 -11.98 5.67
C ASP A 123 -7.00 -12.13 6.37
N GLU A 124 -6.77 -13.25 7.07
CA GLU A 124 -5.53 -13.47 7.81
C GLU A 124 -4.31 -13.62 6.88
N ASP A 125 -4.47 -14.28 5.74
CA ASP A 125 -3.37 -14.52 4.79
C ASP A 125 -2.96 -13.23 4.08
N GLU A 126 -3.95 -12.39 3.78
CA GLU A 126 -3.72 -11.04 3.28
C GLU A 126 -2.99 -10.20 4.32
N LEU A 127 -3.47 -10.18 5.57
CA LEU A 127 -2.84 -9.42 6.64
C LEU A 127 -1.39 -9.88 6.89
N SER A 128 -1.17 -11.18 6.94
CA SER A 128 0.16 -11.82 7.04
C SER A 128 1.08 -11.34 5.92
N THR A 129 0.58 -11.36 4.68
CA THR A 129 1.33 -10.90 3.51
C THR A 129 1.68 -9.42 3.56
N ILE A 130 0.75 -8.58 4.02
CA ILE A 130 0.98 -7.14 4.15
C ILE A 130 2.07 -6.88 5.18
N ILE A 131 1.95 -7.42 6.40
CA ILE A 131 2.91 -7.16 7.47
C ILE A 131 4.30 -7.72 7.12
N GLU A 132 4.36 -8.89 6.47
CA GLU A 132 5.62 -9.45 5.95
C GLU A 132 6.29 -8.51 4.95
N ALA A 133 5.52 -7.88 4.05
CA ALA A 133 6.08 -6.92 3.11
C ALA A 133 6.62 -5.67 3.80
N CYS A 134 5.97 -5.19 4.85
CA CYS A 134 6.41 -3.99 5.55
C CYS A 134 7.63 -4.25 6.47
N LEU A 135 7.77 -5.46 7.05
CA LEU A 135 8.79 -5.77 8.06
C LEU A 135 9.91 -6.71 7.59
N GLY A 136 9.74 -7.43 6.47
CA GLY A 136 10.68 -8.47 6.02
C GLY A 136 10.70 -9.73 6.91
N THR A 137 9.82 -9.82 7.89
CA THR A 137 9.67 -10.97 8.80
C THR A 137 8.54 -11.88 8.35
N ARG A 138 8.64 -13.19 8.61
CA ARG A 138 7.60 -14.19 8.30
C ARG A 138 6.21 -13.71 8.80
N GLY A 139 5.29 -13.45 7.88
CA GLY A 139 3.98 -12.84 8.17
C GLY A 139 3.13 -13.62 9.16
N SER A 140 3.20 -14.95 9.12
CA SER A 140 2.47 -15.81 10.05
C SER A 140 2.87 -15.57 11.51
N LYS A 141 4.15 -15.27 11.77
CA LYS A 141 4.65 -14.94 13.12
C LYS A 141 4.17 -13.55 13.55
N ALA A 142 4.07 -12.61 12.62
CA ALA A 142 3.54 -11.29 12.92
C ALA A 142 2.06 -11.35 13.28
N VAL A 143 1.25 -12.12 12.54
CA VAL A 143 -0.16 -12.36 12.86
C VAL A 143 -0.31 -13.09 14.20
N GLU A 144 0.57 -14.04 14.51
CA GLU A 144 0.63 -14.70 15.81
C GLU A 144 0.75 -13.71 16.97
N VAL A 145 1.65 -12.73 16.85
CA VAL A 145 1.79 -11.67 17.86
C VAL A 145 0.47 -10.90 18.05
N LEU A 146 -0.23 -10.57 16.96
CA LEU A 146 -1.47 -9.80 17.02
C LEU A 146 -2.59 -10.56 17.75
N TRP A 147 -2.77 -11.85 17.46
CA TRP A 147 -3.82 -12.61 18.17
C TRP A 147 -3.39 -13.03 19.57
N ARG A 148 -2.10 -13.24 19.85
CA ARG A 148 -1.61 -13.57 21.20
C ARG A 148 -1.74 -12.39 22.17
N THR A 149 -1.59 -11.17 21.66
CA THR A 149 -1.82 -9.96 22.48
C THR A 149 -3.30 -9.66 22.67
N GLY A 150 -4.16 -10.16 21.78
CA GLY A 150 -5.59 -9.84 21.76
C GLY A 150 -5.94 -8.60 20.94
N LEU A 151 -4.99 -8.07 20.15
CA LEU A 151 -5.24 -6.97 19.20
C LEU A 151 -6.19 -7.38 18.08
N ILE A 152 -6.09 -8.64 17.66
CA ILE A 152 -7.04 -9.27 16.76
C ILE A 152 -7.54 -10.56 17.38
N ASN A 153 -8.69 -11.00 16.91
CA ASN A 153 -9.15 -12.36 17.10
C ASN A 153 -9.12 -13.03 15.69
N ARG A 154 -8.91 -14.36 15.50
CA ARG A 154 -9.19 -15.13 14.23
C ARG A 154 -10.53 -15.93 14.05
N ALA A 155 -11.42 -15.50 13.16
CA ALA A 155 -12.82 -15.91 12.98
C ALA A 155 -13.04 -16.81 11.77
N HIS A 156 -14.23 -17.41 11.69
CA HIS A 156 -14.64 -18.23 10.55
C HIS A 156 -15.90 -17.69 9.87
N ARG A 157 -16.02 -17.87 8.54
CA ARG A 157 -17.28 -17.75 7.80
C ARG A 157 -17.81 -19.17 7.48
N PRO A 158 -18.88 -19.65 8.14
CA PRO A 158 -19.44 -20.98 7.89
C PRO A 158 -20.02 -21.21 6.47
N ALA A 159 -20.06 -20.19 5.61
CA ALA A 159 -20.78 -20.23 4.34
C ALA A 159 -19.93 -20.65 3.12
N VAL A 160 -18.65 -21.01 3.29
CA VAL A 160 -17.77 -21.35 2.16
C VAL A 160 -17.17 -22.74 2.38
N SER A 161 -17.19 -23.59 1.34
CA SER A 161 -16.59 -24.94 1.33
C SER A 161 -15.05 -24.95 1.51
N ARG A 162 -14.44 -23.79 1.74
CA ARG A 162 -13.02 -23.61 2.01
C ARG A 162 -12.86 -22.80 3.29
N TYR A 163 -12.01 -23.29 4.19
CA TYR A 163 -11.55 -22.56 5.37
C TYR A 163 -10.93 -21.22 4.95
N MET A 164 -11.52 -20.10 5.38
CA MET A 164 -10.95 -18.76 5.23
C MET A 164 -10.87 -18.11 6.61
N PRO A 165 -9.66 -18.04 7.21
CA PRO A 165 -9.48 -17.39 8.51
C PRO A 165 -9.75 -15.89 8.37
N LYS A 166 -10.61 -15.36 9.25
CA LYS A 166 -11.04 -13.97 9.24
C LYS A 166 -10.62 -13.18 10.48
N VAL A 167 -9.82 -12.14 10.39
CA VAL A 167 -9.44 -11.33 11.55
C VAL A 167 -10.50 -10.30 11.91
N TYR A 168 -10.66 -10.03 13.20
CA TYR A 168 -11.53 -8.99 13.75
C TYR A 168 -10.82 -8.23 14.86
N VAL A 169 -11.06 -6.92 14.93
CA VAL A 169 -10.51 -6.01 15.95
C VAL A 169 -11.62 -5.55 16.88
N PRO A 170 -11.55 -5.88 18.18
CA PRO A 170 -12.44 -5.33 19.19
C PRO A 170 -12.49 -3.80 19.20
N SER A 171 -13.69 -3.22 19.37
CA SER A 171 -13.86 -1.75 19.30
C SER A 171 -13.09 -1.02 20.41
N TYR A 172 -12.99 -1.61 21.61
CA TYR A 172 -12.27 -1.04 22.76
C TYR A 172 -10.76 -0.89 22.55
N LEU A 173 -10.20 -1.42 21.45
CA LEU A 173 -8.77 -1.34 21.14
C LEU A 173 -8.38 -0.12 20.32
N GLU A 174 -9.34 0.65 19.81
CA GLU A 174 -9.10 1.83 18.98
C GLU A 174 -8.06 2.79 19.59
N PRO A 175 -8.12 3.14 20.90
CA PRO A 175 -7.12 4.03 21.51
C PRO A 175 -5.69 3.47 21.48
N LEU A 176 -5.54 2.15 21.65
CA LEU A 176 -4.23 1.50 21.62
C LEU A 176 -3.68 1.45 20.19
N ILE A 177 -4.53 1.15 19.21
CA ILE A 177 -4.14 1.16 17.79
C ILE A 177 -3.67 2.55 17.38
N GLU A 178 -4.39 3.60 17.74
CA GLU A 178 -3.99 4.99 17.49
C GLU A 178 -2.63 5.32 18.10
N LYS A 179 -2.44 4.99 19.39
CA LYS A 179 -1.18 5.19 20.10
C LYS A 179 -0.03 4.42 19.47
N CYS A 180 -0.23 3.15 19.12
CA CYS A 180 0.80 2.32 18.51
C CYS A 180 1.18 2.83 17.12
N ALA A 181 0.22 3.33 16.34
CA ALA A 181 0.46 3.86 15.00
C ALA A 181 1.29 5.16 14.98
N GLN A 182 1.40 5.89 16.09
CA GLN A 182 2.27 7.07 16.19
C GLN A 182 3.77 6.70 16.18
N ASN A 183 4.12 5.47 16.54
CA ASN A 183 5.51 5.02 16.51
C ASN A 183 6.05 4.96 15.07
N PRO A 184 7.34 5.24 14.84
CA PRO A 184 7.94 5.05 13.53
C PRO A 184 7.85 3.57 13.13
N LEU A 185 7.52 3.32 11.86
CA LEU A 185 7.58 1.96 11.34
C LEU A 185 9.06 1.62 11.13
N PRO A 186 9.64 0.61 11.80
CA PRO A 186 11.01 0.20 11.55
C PRO A 186 11.04 -0.58 10.24
N LEU A 187 10.90 0.12 9.12
CA LEU A 187 11.06 -0.44 7.79
C LEU A 187 12.49 -0.98 7.69
N GLN A 188 12.62 -2.31 7.71
CA GLN A 188 13.90 -2.96 7.39
C GLN A 188 14.14 -3.00 5.87
N VAL A 189 13.15 -2.58 5.10
CA VAL A 189 13.17 -2.61 3.65
C VAL A 189 13.82 -1.33 3.14
N ASN A 190 15.00 -1.44 2.52
CA ASN A 190 15.58 -0.34 1.76
C ASN A 190 14.81 -0.18 0.45
N VAL A 191 13.75 0.63 0.49
CA VAL A 191 12.84 0.88 -0.63
C VAL A 191 13.60 1.35 -1.87
N LYS A 192 14.59 2.23 -1.69
CA LYS A 192 15.41 2.75 -2.79
C LYS A 192 16.23 1.65 -3.47
N ALA A 193 16.95 0.83 -2.69
CA ALA A 193 17.74 -0.27 -3.24
C ALA A 193 16.87 -1.29 -3.99
N LEU A 194 15.69 -1.61 -3.46
CA LEU A 194 14.76 -2.52 -4.14
C LEU A 194 14.15 -1.91 -5.40
N LEU A 195 13.93 -0.59 -5.44
CA LEU A 195 13.54 0.11 -6.67
C LEU A 195 14.66 0.09 -7.70
N GLU A 196 15.92 0.27 -7.29
CA GLU A 196 17.10 0.18 -8.16
C GLU A 196 17.26 -1.23 -8.75
N GLU A 197 17.14 -2.28 -7.92
CA GLU A 197 17.13 -3.68 -8.36
C GLU A 197 15.98 -3.95 -9.34
N ALA A 198 14.78 -3.46 -9.03
CA ALA A 198 13.60 -3.58 -9.88
C ALA A 198 13.81 -2.93 -11.25
N LEU A 199 14.39 -1.72 -11.29
CA LEU A 199 14.70 -1.02 -12.53
C LEU A 199 15.74 -1.76 -13.36
N ALA A 200 16.77 -2.31 -12.71
CA ALA A 200 17.83 -3.08 -13.37
C ALA A 200 17.30 -4.39 -13.97
N GLU A 201 16.36 -5.06 -13.28
CA GLU A 201 15.77 -6.30 -13.76
C GLU A 201 14.71 -6.06 -14.85
N ASN A 202 13.72 -5.22 -14.56
CA ASN A 202 12.65 -4.88 -15.47
C ASN A 202 11.94 -3.58 -15.03
N PRO A 203 12.04 -2.50 -15.82
CA PRO A 203 11.45 -1.20 -15.50
C PRO A 203 9.97 -1.20 -15.20
N PHE A 204 9.21 -2.09 -15.85
CA PHE A 204 7.77 -2.21 -15.59
C PHE A 204 7.49 -2.63 -14.15
N LYS A 205 8.40 -3.35 -13.51
CA LYS A 205 8.22 -3.74 -12.11
C LYS A 205 8.40 -2.56 -11.16
N ALA A 206 9.38 -1.70 -11.41
CA ALA A 206 9.57 -0.47 -10.63
C ALA A 206 8.41 0.50 -10.84
N CYS A 207 7.94 0.66 -12.09
CA CYS A 207 6.78 1.51 -12.35
C CYS A 207 5.47 0.91 -11.82
N ALA A 208 5.28 -0.42 -11.86
CA ALA A 208 4.15 -1.06 -11.19
C ALA A 208 4.15 -0.83 -9.68
N ALA A 209 5.33 -0.73 -9.06
CA ALA A 209 5.45 -0.42 -7.65
C ALA A 209 5.12 1.05 -7.31
N VAL A 210 5.49 1.98 -8.19
CA VAL A 210 5.31 3.44 -7.98
C VAL A 210 3.90 3.90 -8.33
N TYR A 211 3.37 3.44 -9.47
CA TYR A 211 2.07 3.87 -10.00
C TYR A 211 0.93 2.91 -9.64
N GLY A 212 1.24 1.67 -9.28
CA GLY A 212 0.25 0.61 -9.19
C GLY A 212 0.07 -0.09 -10.54
N ALA A 213 -0.12 -1.40 -10.48
CA ALA A 213 -0.25 -2.26 -11.66
C ALA A 213 -1.49 -1.94 -12.52
N ASP A 214 -2.56 -1.45 -11.91
CA ASP A 214 -3.83 -1.05 -12.50
C ASP A 214 -3.75 0.29 -13.25
N GLN A 215 -2.80 1.15 -12.89
CA GLN A 215 -2.55 2.41 -13.58
C GLN A 215 -1.59 2.25 -14.79
N LEU A 216 -0.93 1.11 -14.92
CA LEU A 216 -0.17 0.78 -16.13
C LEU A 216 -1.15 0.39 -17.25
N ILE A 217 -1.22 1.20 -18.30
CA ILE A 217 -2.09 0.97 -19.46
C ILE A 217 -1.77 -0.40 -20.06
N ASP A 218 -2.76 -1.29 -20.15
CA ASP A 218 -2.60 -2.66 -20.68
C ASP A 218 -1.95 -2.67 -22.07
N GLU A 219 -2.18 -1.63 -22.87
CA GLU A 219 -1.50 -1.43 -24.16
C GLU A 219 0.00 -1.17 -24.04
N LEU A 220 0.48 -0.45 -23.02
CA LEU A 220 1.92 -0.26 -22.79
C LEU A 220 2.60 -1.61 -22.53
N VAL A 221 1.99 -2.43 -21.67
CA VAL A 221 2.50 -3.75 -21.33
C VAL A 221 2.43 -4.70 -22.54
N LYS A 222 1.33 -4.65 -23.28
CA LYS A 222 1.11 -5.47 -24.48
C LYS A 222 2.03 -5.08 -25.63
N VAL A 223 2.30 -3.79 -25.85
CA VAL A 223 3.20 -3.34 -26.91
C VAL A 223 4.66 -3.66 -26.57
N THR A 224 5.07 -3.52 -25.31
CA THR A 224 6.47 -3.74 -24.92
C THR A 224 6.81 -5.20 -24.66
N LEU A 225 5.89 -6.00 -24.09
CA LEU A 225 6.14 -7.40 -23.73
C LEU A 225 5.41 -8.42 -24.61
N GLY A 226 4.52 -7.97 -25.50
CA GLY A 226 3.69 -8.87 -26.33
C GLY A 226 2.64 -9.66 -25.53
N LEU A 227 2.44 -9.34 -24.24
CA LEU A 227 1.59 -10.07 -23.31
C LEU A 227 0.61 -9.12 -22.62
N SER A 228 -0.60 -9.59 -22.31
CA SER A 228 -1.55 -8.81 -21.51
C SER A 228 -1.03 -8.63 -20.08
N LEU A 229 -1.36 -7.51 -19.43
CA LEU A 229 -1.02 -7.23 -18.04
C LEU A 229 -1.37 -8.40 -17.12
N ARG A 230 -2.56 -9.00 -17.29
CA ARG A 230 -3.00 -10.19 -16.52
C ARG A 230 -2.02 -11.36 -16.62
N SER A 231 -1.35 -11.53 -17.75
CA SER A 231 -0.38 -12.61 -18.01
C SER A 231 1.01 -12.34 -17.42
N VAL A 232 1.30 -11.12 -16.96
CA VAL A 232 2.63 -10.73 -16.44
C VAL A 232 2.60 -10.38 -14.96
N LEU A 233 1.44 -10.02 -14.41
CA LEU A 233 1.27 -9.70 -12.98
C LEU A 233 1.83 -10.77 -12.02
N TYR A 234 1.70 -12.05 -12.35
CA TYR A 234 2.24 -13.13 -11.52
C TYR A 234 3.77 -13.27 -11.63
N ARG A 235 4.37 -12.81 -12.74
CA ARG A 235 5.82 -12.83 -13.00
C ARG A 235 6.55 -11.60 -12.44
N TRP A 236 5.83 -10.52 -12.19
CA TRP A 236 6.38 -9.29 -11.62
C TRP A 236 6.51 -9.32 -10.10
N ASN A 237 6.45 -10.49 -9.46
CA ASN A 237 6.58 -10.60 -8.02
C ASN A 237 7.99 -10.17 -7.55
N ILE A 238 8.22 -8.87 -7.34
CA ILE A 238 9.39 -8.36 -6.62
C ILE A 238 9.13 -8.69 -5.15
N LYS A 239 9.90 -9.64 -4.61
CA LYS A 239 9.91 -9.93 -3.17
C LYS A 239 10.13 -8.61 -2.42
N GLY A 240 9.25 -8.30 -1.47
CA GLY A 240 9.33 -7.07 -0.66
C GLY A 240 8.56 -5.87 -1.24
N LEU A 241 8.71 -5.53 -2.52
CA LEU A 241 8.27 -4.22 -3.03
C LEU A 241 6.94 -4.22 -3.84
N MET A 242 6.63 -5.30 -4.57
CA MET A 242 5.34 -5.38 -5.31
C MET A 242 4.19 -5.97 -4.49
N LYS A 243 4.49 -6.76 -3.45
CA LYS A 243 3.51 -7.01 -2.37
C LYS A 243 3.22 -5.73 -1.58
N ALA A 244 4.18 -4.81 -1.49
CA ALA A 244 4.02 -3.54 -0.79
C ALA A 244 3.19 -2.50 -1.55
N GLY A 245 3.41 -2.30 -2.85
CA GLY A 245 2.64 -1.31 -3.63
C GLY A 245 1.16 -1.69 -3.82
N ARG A 246 0.83 -2.99 -3.88
CA ARG A 246 -0.56 -3.47 -4.02
C ARG A 246 -1.28 -3.71 -2.68
N ALA A 247 -0.54 -3.90 -1.58
CA ALA A 247 -1.12 -4.34 -0.30
C ALA A 247 -0.67 -3.56 0.96
N CYS A 248 0.47 -2.85 0.97
CA CYS A 248 0.94 -2.04 2.10
C CYS A 248 1.02 -0.54 1.72
N PRO A 249 -0.09 0.22 1.69
CA PRO A 249 -0.11 1.68 1.52
C PRO A 249 0.83 2.48 2.45
N LEU A 250 1.31 1.88 3.55
CA LEU A 250 2.37 2.45 4.38
C LEU A 250 3.68 2.67 3.63
N LEU A 251 3.95 1.82 2.63
CA LEU A 251 5.13 1.92 1.79
C LEU A 251 4.93 2.87 0.62
N THR A 252 3.71 3.30 0.30
CA THR A 252 3.45 4.22 -0.83
C THR A 252 4.21 5.53 -0.67
N SER A 253 4.17 6.15 0.51
CA SER A 253 4.88 7.42 0.76
C SER A 253 6.40 7.28 0.66
N GLU A 254 6.96 6.17 1.16
CA GLU A 254 8.40 5.89 1.10
C GLU A 254 8.84 5.49 -0.33
N ILE A 255 8.00 4.77 -1.07
CA ILE A 255 8.20 4.44 -2.49
C ILE A 255 8.20 5.72 -3.33
N GLU A 256 7.24 6.62 -3.12
CA GLU A 256 7.17 7.90 -3.82
C GLU A 256 8.37 8.79 -3.51
N LYS A 257 8.76 8.86 -2.23
CA LYS A 257 9.95 9.60 -1.81
C LYS A 257 11.22 9.04 -2.45
N ALA A 258 11.44 7.73 -2.35
CA ALA A 258 12.59 7.07 -2.95
C ALA A 258 12.60 7.23 -4.48
N TRP A 259 11.44 7.08 -5.12
CA TRP A 259 11.28 7.32 -6.56
C TRP A 259 11.64 8.74 -6.95
N ARG A 260 11.13 9.74 -6.22
CA ARG A 260 11.44 11.15 -6.46
C ARG A 260 12.94 11.41 -6.34
N GLU A 261 13.58 10.94 -5.27
CA GLU A 261 15.03 11.10 -5.08
C GLU A 261 15.83 10.44 -6.23
N MET A 262 15.42 9.25 -6.68
CA MET A 262 16.06 8.56 -7.79
C MET A 262 15.91 9.33 -9.10
N VAL A 263 14.69 9.73 -9.44
CA VAL A 263 14.37 10.45 -10.68
C VAL A 263 15.05 11.82 -10.70
N GLU A 264 14.99 12.59 -9.61
CA GLU A 264 15.69 13.87 -9.50
C GLU A 264 17.21 13.70 -9.65
N SER A 265 17.79 12.67 -9.03
CA SER A 265 19.23 12.36 -9.16
C SER A 265 19.59 12.03 -10.60
N THR A 266 18.84 11.13 -11.25
CA THR A 266 19.05 10.71 -12.64
C THR A 266 18.98 11.90 -13.59
N PHE A 267 17.95 12.74 -13.48
CA PHE A 267 17.72 13.83 -14.43
C PHE A 267 18.39 15.14 -14.06
N SER A 268 19.00 15.27 -12.88
CA SER A 268 19.59 16.52 -12.36
C SER A 268 20.47 17.25 -13.38
N ARG A 269 21.36 16.53 -14.05
CA ARG A 269 22.29 17.06 -15.05
C ARG A 269 21.55 17.59 -16.28
N THR A 270 20.66 16.78 -16.84
CA THR A 270 19.89 17.13 -18.03
C THR A 270 18.94 18.28 -17.76
N LEU A 271 18.28 18.27 -16.60
CA LEU A 271 17.41 19.34 -16.12
C LEU A 271 18.16 20.66 -15.99
N LYS A 272 19.38 20.64 -15.43
CA LYS A 272 20.23 21.83 -15.32
C LYS A 272 20.61 22.38 -16.70
N ARG A 273 21.10 21.53 -17.60
CA ARG A 273 21.46 21.93 -18.98
C ARG A 273 20.29 22.55 -19.73
N LEU A 274 19.11 21.93 -19.64
CA LEU A 274 17.92 22.46 -20.31
C LEU A 274 17.45 23.77 -19.67
N SER A 275 17.48 23.87 -18.34
CA SER A 275 17.15 25.13 -17.63
C SER A 275 18.05 26.29 -18.08
N GLU A 276 19.35 26.04 -18.28
CA GLU A 276 20.30 27.02 -18.83
C GLU A 276 19.98 27.34 -20.30
N ALA A 277 19.56 26.35 -21.08
CA ALA A 277 19.12 26.54 -22.47
C ALA A 277 17.84 27.39 -22.59
N PHE A 278 16.84 27.18 -21.71
CA PHE A 278 15.65 28.05 -21.68
C PHE A 278 16.04 29.50 -21.42
N LYS A 279 16.95 29.76 -20.47
CA LYS A 279 17.46 31.12 -20.20
C LYS A 279 18.17 31.72 -21.41
N SER A 280 19.05 30.97 -22.08
CA SER A 280 19.82 31.50 -23.21
C SER A 280 18.95 31.81 -24.42
N LEU A 281 17.82 31.12 -24.55
CA LEU A 281 16.81 31.35 -25.59
C LEU A 281 15.71 32.34 -25.17
N ASN A 282 15.89 33.07 -24.05
CA ASN A 282 14.95 34.07 -23.51
C ASN A 282 13.55 33.53 -23.16
N TYR A 283 13.44 32.26 -22.78
CA TYR A 283 12.22 31.74 -22.18
C TYR A 283 12.23 31.95 -20.66
N GLU A 284 11.08 32.31 -20.11
CA GLU A 284 10.83 32.08 -18.69
C GLU A 284 10.61 30.58 -18.46
N TYR A 285 11.11 30.01 -17.36
CA TYR A 285 10.93 28.60 -17.09
C TYR A 285 10.63 28.30 -15.62
N ILE A 286 9.88 27.22 -15.40
CA ILE A 286 9.54 26.70 -14.09
C ILE A 286 9.88 25.22 -14.04
N VAL A 287 10.65 24.83 -13.02
CA VAL A 287 10.89 23.42 -12.68
C VAL A 287 9.90 23.04 -11.59
N ALA A 288 9.11 22.01 -11.83
CA ALA A 288 8.18 21.46 -10.85
C ALA A 288 8.30 19.94 -10.77
N TYR A 289 7.74 19.36 -9.70
CA TYR A 289 7.47 17.93 -9.61
C TYR A 289 5.96 17.75 -9.60
N ASP A 290 5.42 17.09 -10.62
CA ASP A 290 3.99 16.84 -10.70
C ASP A 290 3.64 15.61 -9.86
N ALA A 291 2.83 15.81 -8.81
CA ALA A 291 2.47 14.77 -7.86
C ALA A 291 1.53 13.71 -8.45
N TYR A 292 0.78 14.03 -9.51
CA TYR A 292 -0.13 13.09 -10.17
C TYR A 292 0.64 12.11 -11.05
N ILE A 293 1.57 12.61 -11.88
CA ILE A 293 2.40 11.76 -12.73
C ILE A 293 3.71 11.32 -12.06
N LYS A 294 4.01 11.79 -10.85
CA LYS A 294 5.19 11.44 -10.03
C LYS A 294 6.54 11.64 -10.75
N LEU A 295 6.64 12.71 -11.53
CA LEU A 295 7.82 13.01 -12.36
C LEU A 295 8.15 14.52 -12.35
N PRO A 296 9.44 14.89 -12.54
CA PRO A 296 9.84 16.26 -12.78
C PRO A 296 9.33 16.77 -14.13
N VAL A 297 8.92 18.03 -14.14
CA VAL A 297 8.45 18.74 -15.34
C VAL A 297 9.15 20.10 -15.42
N LEU A 298 9.66 20.42 -16.60
CA LEU A 298 10.21 21.73 -16.94
C LEU A 298 9.25 22.42 -17.91
N TYR A 299 8.63 23.49 -17.44
CA TYR A 299 7.73 24.33 -18.21
C TYR A 299 8.50 25.51 -18.78
N GLY A 300 8.29 25.82 -20.06
CA GLY A 300 8.86 26.99 -20.73
C GLY A 300 7.79 27.92 -21.26
N TYR A 301 8.02 29.22 -21.08
CA TYR A 301 7.07 30.29 -21.37
C TYR A 301 7.68 31.39 -22.25
N SER A 302 6.88 31.88 -23.20
CA SER A 302 7.12 33.08 -24.00
C SER A 302 5.74 33.65 -24.36
N ASP A 303 5.34 34.72 -23.67
CA ASP A 303 3.98 35.30 -23.73
C ASP A 303 2.84 34.29 -23.46
N GLY A 304 3.13 33.26 -22.66
CA GLY A 304 2.26 32.12 -22.40
C GLY A 304 3.06 30.82 -22.31
N LEU A 305 2.44 29.71 -21.90
CA LEU A 305 3.12 28.42 -21.90
C LEU A 305 3.42 28.03 -23.36
N VAL A 306 4.67 27.66 -23.68
CA VAL A 306 5.10 27.22 -25.01
C VAL A 306 5.40 25.71 -25.06
N MET A 307 5.99 25.18 -23.99
CA MET A 307 6.34 23.77 -23.91
C MET A 307 6.40 23.24 -22.48
N ALA A 308 6.19 21.94 -22.34
CA ALA A 308 6.41 21.18 -21.13
C ALA A 308 7.30 19.96 -21.44
N ILE A 309 8.41 19.83 -20.72
CA ILE A 309 9.33 18.71 -20.83
C ILE A 309 9.19 17.85 -19.57
N ILE A 310 8.65 16.65 -19.74
CA ILE A 310 8.49 15.65 -18.69
C ILE A 310 9.73 14.76 -18.70
N PHE A 311 10.42 14.70 -17.56
CA PHE A 311 11.59 13.86 -17.37
C PHE A 311 11.11 12.50 -16.91
N MET A 312 11.11 11.52 -17.82
CA MET A 312 10.53 10.22 -17.53
C MET A 312 11.48 9.08 -17.87
N PRO A 313 11.63 8.07 -17.02
CA PRO A 313 12.28 6.84 -17.44
C PRO A 313 11.47 6.24 -18.60
N ALA A 314 12.08 6.00 -19.76
CA ALA A 314 11.36 5.55 -20.96
C ALA A 314 10.72 4.17 -20.74
N ILE A 315 9.40 4.19 -20.56
CA ILE A 315 8.48 3.06 -20.66
C ILE A 315 7.33 3.49 -21.58
N LEU A 316 7.63 4.08 -22.73
CA LEU A 316 6.62 4.40 -23.74
C LEU A 316 6.64 3.35 -24.86
N PRO A 317 5.50 3.10 -25.51
CA PRO A 317 5.35 2.02 -26.47
C PRO A 317 5.80 2.54 -27.83
N LEU A 318 7.10 2.82 -27.99
CA LEU A 318 7.68 2.95 -29.31
C LEU A 318 8.21 1.57 -29.69
N ALA A 319 7.75 1.03 -30.81
CA ALA A 319 8.22 -0.25 -31.36
C ALA A 319 9.76 -0.33 -31.49
N HIS A 320 10.43 0.82 -31.47
CA HIS A 320 11.87 1.00 -31.65
C HIS A 320 12.68 1.23 -30.37
N ILE A 321 12.05 1.61 -29.24
CA ILE A 321 12.74 1.79 -27.95
C ILE A 321 12.29 0.69 -26.99
N ARG A 322 12.85 -0.50 -27.17
CA ARG A 322 12.56 -1.69 -26.36
C ARG A 322 13.36 -1.75 -25.05
N SER A 323 14.11 -0.70 -24.74
CA SER A 323 14.97 -0.63 -23.57
C SER A 323 14.48 0.47 -22.64
N PHE A 324 14.52 0.18 -21.34
CA PHE A 324 14.59 1.23 -20.33
C PHE A 324 15.62 2.25 -20.77
N SER A 325 15.26 3.52 -20.83
CA SER A 325 16.28 4.54 -20.72
C SER A 325 16.00 5.40 -19.49
N PRO A 326 16.95 5.47 -18.55
CA PRO A 326 16.86 6.39 -17.44
C PRO A 326 16.88 7.87 -17.89
N ASP A 327 17.27 8.17 -19.14
CA ASP A 327 17.47 9.53 -19.64
C ASP A 327 16.55 9.88 -20.82
N ALA A 328 15.27 9.51 -20.73
CA ALA A 328 14.28 9.91 -21.72
C ALA A 328 13.49 11.15 -21.28
N LEU A 329 13.17 11.98 -22.27
CA LEU A 329 12.43 13.22 -22.13
C LEU A 329 11.21 13.12 -23.03
N LYS A 330 10.03 13.38 -22.47
CA LYS A 330 8.80 13.52 -23.23
C LYS A 330 8.47 15.00 -23.34
N VAL A 331 8.31 15.50 -24.56
CA VAL A 331 8.15 16.93 -24.83
C VAL A 331 6.78 17.19 -25.41
N ILE A 332 6.01 18.04 -24.73
CA ILE A 332 4.65 18.44 -25.09
C ILE A 332 4.68 19.93 -25.46
N PHE A 333 4.19 20.26 -26.65
CA PHE A 333 4.07 21.64 -27.11
C PHE A 333 2.64 22.16 -26.93
N THR A 334 2.51 23.45 -26.63
CA THR A 334 1.28 24.04 -26.08
C THR A 334 0.20 24.36 -27.08
N TYR A 335 0.48 24.24 -28.38
CA TYR A 335 -0.56 24.18 -29.40
C TYR A 335 -1.64 23.11 -29.09
N ASN A 336 -1.34 22.15 -28.19
CA ASN A 336 -2.23 21.09 -27.70
C ASN A 336 -2.60 21.16 -26.18
N LEU A 337 -2.25 22.20 -25.43
CA LEU A 337 -2.43 22.27 -23.95
C LEU A 337 -3.64 23.10 -23.48
N ASN A 338 -4.51 23.57 -24.38
CA ASN A 338 -5.79 24.21 -24.03
C ASN A 338 -6.86 23.22 -23.51
N VAL A 339 -6.44 22.06 -23.02
CA VAL A 339 -7.31 20.93 -22.66
C VAL A 339 -6.97 20.51 -21.22
N PRO A 340 -7.95 20.28 -20.32
CA PRO A 340 -7.68 20.00 -18.91
C PRO A 340 -6.72 18.82 -18.68
N PRO A 341 -5.96 18.81 -17.56
CA PRO A 341 -4.91 17.81 -17.27
C PRO A 341 -5.35 16.34 -17.36
N GLN A 342 -6.64 16.04 -17.16
CA GLN A 342 -7.18 14.68 -17.26
C GLN A 342 -7.31 14.18 -18.71
N GLU A 343 -7.39 15.06 -19.70
CA GLU A 343 -7.40 14.70 -21.13
C GLU A 343 -5.98 14.60 -21.73
N ALA A 344 -4.95 15.05 -20.99
CA ALA A 344 -3.54 14.96 -21.39
C ALA A 344 -3.01 13.51 -21.51
N LEU A 345 -3.70 12.53 -20.92
CA LEU A 345 -3.38 11.10 -21.11
C LEU A 345 -3.60 10.63 -22.57
N ASN A 346 -4.54 11.24 -23.31
CA ASN A 346 -4.68 10.99 -24.75
C ASN A 346 -3.59 11.70 -25.57
N VAL A 347 -3.08 12.85 -25.09
CA VAL A 347 -1.95 13.58 -25.68
C VAL A 347 -0.63 12.81 -25.54
N LEU A 348 -0.51 11.90 -24.57
CA LEU A 348 0.65 11.00 -24.43
C LEU A 348 0.90 10.11 -25.66
N ARG A 349 -0.07 9.95 -26.56
CA ARG A 349 0.08 9.22 -27.84
C ARG A 349 0.66 10.05 -28.99
N LEU A 350 0.83 11.38 -28.84
CA LEU A 350 1.16 12.29 -29.95
C LEU A 350 2.39 13.20 -29.72
N SER A 351 3.07 13.11 -28.59
CA SER A 351 4.18 14.01 -28.24
C SER A 351 5.56 13.53 -28.72
N SER A 352 6.45 14.48 -29.00
CA SER A 352 7.85 14.25 -29.34
C SER A 352 8.63 13.63 -28.16
N ILE A 353 9.50 12.66 -28.43
CA ILE A 353 10.36 12.00 -27.44
C ILE A 353 11.81 12.31 -27.77
N ALA A 354 12.57 12.77 -26.78
CA ALA A 354 14.01 12.96 -26.87
C ALA A 354 14.70 11.99 -25.91
N TRP A 355 15.55 11.12 -26.44
CA TRP A 355 16.29 10.14 -25.67
C TRP A 355 17.76 10.54 -25.58
N VAL A 356 18.25 10.86 -24.38
CA VAL A 356 19.67 11.16 -24.17
C VAL A 356 20.46 9.84 -24.12
N ARG A 357 21.43 9.69 -25.03
CA ARG A 357 22.31 8.54 -25.12
C ARG A 357 23.70 8.93 -24.59
N GLY A 358 24.01 8.50 -23.37
CA GLY A 358 25.23 8.91 -22.69
C GLY A 358 25.19 10.38 -22.29
N ASP A 359 26.33 11.06 -22.32
CA ASP A 359 26.45 12.42 -21.77
C ASP A 359 26.29 13.55 -22.78
N GLU A 360 26.21 13.26 -24.07
CA GLU A 360 26.30 14.29 -25.12
C GLU A 360 25.30 14.14 -26.26
N GLU A 361 24.87 12.92 -26.59
CA GLU A 361 24.00 12.67 -27.76
C GLU A 361 22.54 12.58 -27.35
N VAL A 362 21.63 13.13 -28.17
CA VAL A 362 20.19 13.01 -27.98
C VAL A 362 19.54 12.55 -29.26
N VAL A 363 18.81 11.43 -29.19
CA VAL A 363 18.01 10.91 -30.29
C VAL A 363 16.59 11.45 -30.17
N VAL A 364 16.13 12.20 -31.18
CA VAL A 364 14.79 12.81 -31.18
C VAL A 364 13.86 12.08 -32.13
N TYR A 365 12.70 11.72 -31.59
CA TYR A 365 11.53 11.17 -32.28
C TYR A 365 10.41 12.19 -32.19
N ALA A 366 10.31 13.10 -33.15
CA ALA A 366 9.33 14.17 -33.14
C ALA A 366 8.41 14.08 -34.36
N LYS A 367 7.09 14.22 -34.12
CA LYS A 367 6.11 14.47 -35.18
C LYS A 367 5.86 15.97 -35.36
N GLU A 368 5.95 16.75 -34.29
CA GLU A 368 5.69 18.19 -34.25
C GLU A 368 6.72 18.91 -33.35
N GLY A 369 6.94 20.20 -33.59
CA GLY A 369 7.82 21.04 -32.75
C GLY A 369 9.31 20.65 -32.80
N LEU A 370 9.73 19.85 -33.79
CA LEU A 370 11.12 19.36 -33.91
C LEU A 370 12.14 20.51 -33.93
N ALA A 371 11.88 21.58 -34.69
CA ALA A 371 12.81 22.70 -34.81
C ALA A 371 13.07 23.39 -33.46
N VAL A 372 12.00 23.65 -32.70
CA VAL A 372 12.07 24.25 -31.36
C VAL A 372 12.78 23.31 -30.37
N LEU A 373 12.47 22.01 -30.44
CA LEU A 373 13.13 21.01 -29.60
C LEU A 373 14.63 20.89 -29.91
N GLU A 374 14.98 20.85 -31.19
CA GLU A 374 16.36 20.74 -31.65
C GLU A 374 17.18 21.97 -31.25
N GLU A 375 16.62 23.17 -31.39
CA GLU A 375 17.25 24.42 -30.94
C GLU A 375 17.50 24.40 -29.43
N LEU A 376 16.51 24.04 -28.63
CA LEU A 376 16.64 23.95 -27.18
C LEU A 376 17.69 22.92 -26.75
N LEU A 377 17.66 21.72 -27.33
CA LEU A 377 18.61 20.65 -27.02
C LEU A 377 20.05 21.07 -27.38
N LYS A 378 20.25 21.69 -28.55
CA LYS A 378 21.56 22.20 -28.96
C LYS A 378 22.04 23.34 -28.06
N ALA A 379 21.15 24.25 -27.67
CA ALA A 379 21.46 25.32 -26.71
C ALA A 379 21.86 24.76 -25.33
N GLY A 380 21.34 23.59 -24.96
CA GLY A 380 21.77 22.83 -23.78
C GLY A 380 23.08 22.04 -23.94
N GLY A 381 23.77 22.20 -25.07
CA GLY A 381 25.04 21.53 -25.38
C GLY A 381 24.90 20.07 -25.81
N LEU A 382 23.71 19.65 -26.26
CA LEU A 382 23.44 18.28 -26.70
C LEU A 382 23.55 18.16 -28.22
N LYS A 383 24.19 17.08 -28.68
CA LYS A 383 24.27 16.70 -30.09
C LYS A 383 23.00 15.98 -30.49
N VAL A 384 22.17 16.63 -31.31
CA VAL A 384 20.86 16.10 -31.72
C VAL A 384 20.99 15.19 -32.94
N VAL A 385 20.43 13.98 -32.84
CA VAL A 385 20.27 13.00 -33.91
C VAL A 385 18.78 12.76 -34.13
N VAL A 386 18.24 13.15 -35.28
CA VAL A 386 16.81 12.99 -35.58
C VAL A 386 16.57 11.62 -36.20
N GLN A 387 15.66 10.82 -35.62
CA GLN A 387 15.15 9.61 -36.25
C GLN A 387 13.77 9.89 -36.85
N ALA A 388 13.63 9.67 -38.15
CA ALA A 388 12.36 9.81 -38.84
C ALA A 388 11.34 8.85 -38.25
N SER A 389 10.17 9.36 -37.89
CA SER A 389 9.04 8.51 -37.48
C SER A 389 8.45 7.90 -38.75
N SER A 390 8.86 6.67 -39.08
CA SER A 390 8.25 5.88 -40.16
C SER A 390 6.86 5.40 -39.79
#